data_AF-A0A6J4YIN7-F1
#
_entry.id   AF-A0A6J4YIN7-F1
#
_cell.length_a   1.000
_cell.length_b   1.000
_cell.length_c   1.000
_cell.angle_alpha   90.00
_cell.angle_beta   90.00
_cell.angle_gamma   90.00
#
_symmetry.space_group_name_H-M   'P 1'
#
loop_
_entity.id
_entity.type
_entity.pdbx_description
1 polymer ?
#
loop_
_entity_poly.entity_id
_entity_poly.type
_entity_poly.pdbx_seq_one_letter_code
_entity_poly.pdbx_strand_id
1 'polypeptide(L)'
;MRIFTFMRPLYTQYRPFALATLASRFAAQNSPASRFVSHSNLMIANVPGPQVPIYFAGAKALLTIASSPFFQGNKPVINVQSCLGQMTFCTTSCPDSMPNVNTFPDCLEEELDALLTAVAGSRARKSEAPIKTPYQPGSKMPVKPPSKKFLMLEFARTPWEVGIHYLARPILSRAPKGDGHMVMAIPGFMANDLTTKAMRSYLNRCGYQTSGWKQGTNYGYSDKVGADLEGRVCRLFKKHGKISLVGQSLGGVYACELARMYPHMVRFVITLGSPYADIENASNVMWLYKRINGEDYSEKFDHQLQRCQIPPPVPTTSVYSKTDGVVSWRSSDIDQHGNGQCESVEILGSHIGMSFNPHSLWVIANRLAQAEDDWQPFEPAGHEKYFYRSRAGVQNSENQGKHGRYEMSNDD
;
A
#
# COMPACT_ATOMS: atom_id res chain seq x y z
N MET A 1 -13.77 8.32 -32.62
CA MET A 1 -13.33 8.72 -31.26
C MET A 1 -13.74 7.62 -30.29
N ARG A 2 -12.82 6.71 -29.91
CA ARG A 2 -13.10 5.56 -29.04
C ARG A 2 -12.81 5.95 -27.60
N ILE A 3 -13.85 6.17 -26.79
CA ILE A 3 -13.73 6.48 -25.36
C ILE A 3 -14.09 5.22 -24.58
N PHE A 4 -13.09 4.65 -23.90
CA PHE A 4 -13.24 3.54 -22.96
C PHE A 4 -13.52 4.10 -21.56
N THR A 5 -14.67 3.75 -20.98
CA THR A 5 -15.02 4.16 -19.62
C THR A 5 -14.78 2.99 -18.67
N PHE A 6 -13.75 3.08 -17.83
CA PHE A 6 -13.48 2.12 -16.76
C PHE A 6 -14.26 2.55 -15.50
N MET A 7 -15.32 1.82 -15.13
CA MET A 7 -15.91 1.94 -13.80
C MET A 7 -15.28 0.88 -12.88
N ARG A 8 -14.66 1.32 -11.78
CA ARG A 8 -14.22 0.48 -10.66
C ARG A 8 -15.17 0.68 -9.49
N PRO A 9 -16.01 -0.31 -9.12
CA PRO A 9 -16.59 -0.36 -7.79
C PRO A 9 -15.60 -1.07 -6.85
N LEU A 10 -15.32 -0.45 -5.71
CA LEU A 10 -14.63 -1.07 -4.58
C LEU A 10 -15.53 -2.16 -3.99
N TYR A 11 -15.16 -3.44 -4.18
CA TYR A 11 -15.79 -4.57 -3.51
C TYR A 11 -15.04 -4.86 -2.21
N THR A 12 -15.60 -4.47 -1.07
CA THR A 12 -15.21 -4.97 0.25
C THR A 12 -16.36 -5.77 0.86
N GLN A 13 -15.98 -6.84 1.54
CA GLN A 13 -16.84 -7.85 2.16
C GLN A 13 -17.92 -7.24 3.06
N TYR A 14 -19.05 -7.95 3.17
CA TYR A 14 -20.29 -7.59 3.88
C TYR A 14 -21.18 -6.54 3.23
N ARG A 15 -21.57 -6.79 1.97
CA ARG A 15 -22.96 -6.49 1.60
C ARG A 15 -23.65 -7.82 1.37
N PRO A 16 -24.76 -8.13 2.07
CA PRO A 16 -25.66 -9.16 1.56
C PRO A 16 -25.94 -8.75 0.12
N PHE A 17 -25.69 -9.65 -0.84
CA PHE A 17 -25.92 -9.36 -2.27
C PHE A 17 -27.34 -8.77 -2.47
N ALA A 18 -28.29 -9.21 -1.63
CA ALA A 18 -29.63 -8.66 -1.50
C ALA A 18 -29.68 -7.15 -1.18
N LEU A 19 -28.88 -6.64 -0.23
CA LEU A 19 -28.89 -5.23 0.17
C LEU A 19 -28.22 -4.33 -0.88
N ALA A 20 -27.14 -4.81 -1.52
CA ALA A 20 -26.55 -4.14 -2.66
C ALA A 20 -27.49 -4.12 -3.88
N THR A 21 -28.24 -5.20 -4.09
CA THR A 21 -29.27 -5.29 -5.14
C THR A 21 -30.46 -4.38 -4.84
N LEU A 22 -30.92 -4.32 -3.59
CA LEU A 22 -31.98 -3.40 -3.13
C LEU A 22 -31.53 -1.94 -3.24
N ALA A 23 -30.32 -1.62 -2.82
CA ALA A 23 -29.74 -0.28 -2.95
C ALA A 23 -29.55 0.10 -4.42
N SER A 24 -29.15 -0.84 -5.28
CA SER A 24 -29.04 -0.62 -6.74
C SER A 24 -30.41 -0.44 -7.39
N ARG A 25 -31.44 -1.18 -6.96
CA ARG A 25 -32.83 -1.01 -7.40
C ARG A 25 -33.40 0.34 -6.95
N PHE A 26 -33.20 0.70 -5.68
CA PHE A 26 -33.64 1.98 -5.13
C PHE A 26 -32.92 3.15 -5.80
N ALA A 27 -31.61 3.02 -6.06
CA ALA A 27 -30.84 4.02 -6.80
C ALA A 27 -31.29 4.10 -8.27
N ALA A 28 -31.58 2.98 -8.94
CA ALA A 28 -32.10 2.98 -10.31
C ALA A 28 -33.50 3.60 -10.41
N GLN A 29 -34.36 3.42 -9.39
CA GLN A 29 -35.71 3.97 -9.33
C GLN A 29 -35.75 5.46 -8.96
N ASN A 30 -34.80 5.94 -8.15
CA ASN A 30 -34.83 7.30 -7.59
C ASN A 30 -33.70 8.22 -8.06
N SER A 31 -32.71 7.72 -8.81
CA SER A 31 -31.67 8.58 -9.40
C SER A 31 -32.14 9.14 -10.73
N PRO A 32 -31.74 10.37 -11.09
CA PRO A 32 -31.81 10.86 -12.47
C PRO A 32 -30.89 10.08 -13.44
N ALA A 33 -30.39 8.91 -13.04
CA ALA A 33 -29.55 8.00 -13.82
C ALA A 33 -30.28 7.39 -15.03
N SER A 34 -31.59 7.56 -15.16
CA SER A 34 -32.31 7.43 -16.44
C SER A 34 -31.80 8.38 -17.52
N ARG A 35 -30.94 9.36 -17.17
CA ARG A 35 -30.26 10.28 -18.11
C ARG A 35 -28.79 9.93 -18.38
N PHE A 36 -28.24 8.86 -17.81
CA PHE A 36 -26.90 8.39 -18.16
C PHE A 36 -26.95 7.62 -19.49
N VAL A 37 -26.95 8.35 -20.60
CA VAL A 37 -26.77 7.78 -21.93
C VAL A 37 -25.27 7.59 -22.14
N SER A 38 -24.80 6.35 -22.02
CA SER A 38 -23.43 6.02 -22.45
C SER A 38 -23.34 6.20 -23.97
N HIS A 39 -22.46 7.08 -24.43
CA HIS A 39 -22.23 7.31 -25.86
C HIS A 39 -21.26 6.28 -26.48
N SER A 40 -20.78 5.31 -25.69
CA SER A 40 -19.81 4.31 -26.14
C SER A 40 -20.50 3.13 -26.83
N ASN A 41 -19.86 2.60 -27.89
CA ASN A 41 -20.39 1.43 -28.60
C ASN A 41 -20.16 0.09 -27.90
N LEU A 42 -19.23 0.06 -26.95
CA LEU A 42 -18.87 -1.09 -26.13
C LEU A 42 -18.34 -0.56 -24.80
N MET A 43 -18.74 -1.21 -23.70
CA MET A 43 -18.17 -0.94 -22.38
C MET A 43 -17.44 -2.18 -21.88
N ILE A 44 -16.23 -2.00 -21.34
CA ILE A 44 -15.47 -3.08 -20.71
C ILE A 44 -15.22 -2.69 -19.25
N ALA A 45 -15.75 -3.49 -18.33
CA ALA A 45 -15.61 -3.28 -16.88
C ALA A 45 -14.68 -4.35 -16.31
N ASN A 46 -13.41 -3.99 -16.12
CA ASN A 46 -12.43 -4.88 -15.50
C ASN A 46 -12.36 -4.63 -13.98
N VAL A 47 -12.83 -5.61 -13.21
CA VAL A 47 -12.79 -5.61 -11.75
C VAL A 47 -11.96 -6.79 -11.28
N PRO A 48 -10.68 -6.59 -10.93
CA PRO A 48 -9.84 -7.64 -10.37
C PRO A 48 -10.48 -8.18 -9.08
N GLY A 49 -10.62 -9.50 -8.99
CA GLY A 49 -11.15 -10.15 -7.81
C GLY A 49 -10.08 -10.92 -7.03
N PRO A 50 -10.48 -11.49 -5.88
CA PRO A 50 -9.56 -12.09 -4.92
C PRO A 50 -8.85 -13.33 -5.48
N GLN A 51 -7.54 -13.39 -5.28
CA GLN A 51 -6.70 -14.55 -5.65
C GLN A 51 -6.54 -15.56 -4.50
N VAL A 52 -7.25 -15.33 -3.40
CA VAL A 52 -7.32 -16.21 -2.23
C VAL A 52 -8.72 -16.82 -2.12
N PRO A 53 -8.87 -18.02 -1.54
CA PRO A 53 -10.18 -18.65 -1.32
C PRO A 53 -11.14 -17.73 -0.58
N ILE A 54 -12.29 -17.46 -1.19
CA ILE A 54 -13.41 -16.78 -0.54
C ILE A 54 -14.51 -17.79 -0.25
N TYR A 55 -15.23 -17.61 0.86
CA TYR A 55 -16.27 -18.52 1.31
C TYR A 55 -17.60 -17.78 1.50
N PHE A 56 -18.70 -18.42 1.16
CA PHE A 56 -20.06 -17.95 1.40
C PHE A 56 -20.82 -19.03 2.17
N ALA A 57 -21.31 -18.69 3.38
CA ALA A 57 -21.97 -19.64 4.28
C ALA A 57 -21.18 -20.96 4.49
N GLY A 58 -19.85 -20.87 4.57
CA GLY A 58 -18.95 -22.02 4.73
C GLY A 58 -18.59 -22.76 3.42
N ALA A 59 -19.23 -22.45 2.30
CA ALA A 59 -18.90 -23.02 0.99
C ALA A 59 -17.87 -22.17 0.25
N LYS A 60 -16.82 -22.79 -0.29
CA LYS A 60 -15.78 -22.11 -1.07
C LYS A 60 -16.37 -21.62 -2.40
N ALA A 61 -16.19 -20.35 -2.74
CA ALA A 61 -16.53 -19.86 -4.07
C ALA A 61 -15.47 -20.33 -5.07
N LEU A 62 -15.95 -20.93 -6.16
CA LEU A 62 -15.11 -21.50 -7.22
C LEU A 62 -15.01 -20.57 -8.43
N LEU A 63 -16.03 -19.75 -8.66
CA LEU A 63 -16.15 -18.88 -9.81
C LEU A 63 -16.84 -17.58 -9.40
N THR A 64 -16.46 -16.48 -10.05
CA THR A 64 -17.17 -15.20 -9.92
C THR A 64 -17.68 -14.80 -11.30
N ILE A 65 -18.98 -14.51 -11.36
CA ILE A 65 -19.70 -14.08 -12.56
C ILE A 65 -20.27 -12.71 -12.25
N ALA A 66 -19.96 -11.72 -13.08
CA ALA A 66 -20.50 -10.37 -12.98
C ALA A 66 -21.62 -10.17 -13.99
N SER A 67 -22.64 -9.45 -13.55
CA SER A 67 -23.68 -8.89 -14.42
C SER A 67 -23.75 -7.40 -14.18
N SER A 68 -23.78 -6.61 -15.26
CA SER A 68 -23.91 -5.15 -15.15
C SER A 68 -25.38 -4.75 -15.06
N PRO A 69 -25.71 -3.66 -14.36
CA PRO A 69 -27.03 -3.06 -14.43
C PRO A 69 -27.32 -2.57 -15.86
N PHE A 70 -28.55 -2.78 -16.33
CA PHE A 70 -29.02 -2.29 -17.62
C PHE A 70 -29.51 -0.84 -17.51
N PHE A 71 -29.03 0.03 -18.39
CA PHE A 71 -29.52 1.40 -18.55
C PHE A 71 -30.08 1.60 -19.97
N GLN A 72 -31.01 2.55 -20.11
CA GLN A 72 -31.56 2.92 -21.42
C GLN A 72 -30.45 3.53 -22.28
N GLY A 73 -30.15 2.90 -23.43
CA GLY A 73 -29.05 3.29 -24.32
C GLY A 73 -27.71 2.57 -24.07
N ASN A 74 -27.63 1.64 -23.11
CA ASN A 74 -26.44 0.78 -22.98
C ASN A 74 -26.25 -0.07 -24.25
N LYS A 75 -25.05 0.03 -24.83
CA LYS A 75 -24.55 -0.91 -25.85
C LYS A 75 -23.85 -2.09 -25.14
N PRO A 76 -23.33 -3.12 -25.84
CA PRO A 76 -22.77 -4.30 -25.21
C PRO A 76 -21.77 -3.99 -24.09
N VAL A 77 -21.84 -4.74 -23.01
CA VAL A 77 -20.94 -4.64 -21.86
C VAL A 77 -20.21 -5.96 -21.67
N ILE A 78 -18.90 -5.90 -21.47
CA ILE A 78 -18.06 -7.04 -21.12
C ILE A 78 -17.52 -6.80 -19.71
N ASN A 79 -17.96 -7.61 -18.76
CA ASN A 79 -17.40 -7.62 -17.41
C ASN A 79 -16.25 -8.61 -17.37
N VAL A 80 -15.09 -8.15 -16.91
CA VAL A 80 -13.91 -8.99 -16.71
C VAL A 80 -13.67 -9.10 -15.22
N GLN A 81 -13.69 -10.32 -14.69
CA GLN A 81 -13.41 -10.61 -13.29
C GLN A 81 -12.32 -11.64 -13.17
N SER A 82 -11.55 -11.58 -12.08
CA SER A 82 -10.57 -12.61 -11.75
C SER A 82 -10.88 -13.23 -10.39
N CYS A 83 -10.80 -14.55 -10.26
CA CYS A 83 -10.95 -15.25 -8.99
C CYS A 83 -10.10 -16.51 -9.02
N LEU A 84 -9.29 -16.74 -7.99
CA LEU A 84 -8.47 -17.97 -7.85
C LEU A 84 -7.62 -18.32 -9.09
N GLY A 85 -7.00 -17.34 -9.72
CA GLY A 85 -6.18 -17.53 -10.92
C GLY A 85 -6.98 -17.73 -12.21
N GLN A 86 -8.31 -17.71 -12.15
CA GLN A 86 -9.19 -17.76 -13.31
C GLN A 86 -9.67 -16.36 -13.68
N MET A 87 -9.86 -16.11 -14.98
CA MET A 87 -10.52 -14.92 -15.49
C MET A 87 -11.85 -15.30 -16.12
N THR A 88 -12.91 -14.57 -15.77
CA THR A 88 -14.25 -14.71 -16.35
C THR A 88 -14.56 -13.48 -17.19
N PHE A 89 -15.02 -13.69 -18.42
CA PHE A 89 -15.54 -12.67 -19.31
C PHE A 89 -17.06 -12.84 -19.42
N CYS A 90 -17.82 -11.91 -18.85
CA CYS A 90 -19.28 -11.95 -18.84
C CYS A 90 -19.84 -10.87 -19.77
N THR A 91 -20.42 -11.29 -20.88
CA THR A 91 -21.00 -10.41 -21.89
C THR A 91 -22.47 -10.16 -21.56
N THR A 92 -22.91 -8.92 -21.68
CA THR A 92 -24.28 -8.51 -21.37
C THR A 92 -24.72 -7.44 -22.36
N SER A 93 -25.80 -7.68 -23.10
CA SER A 93 -26.33 -6.73 -24.08
C SER A 93 -27.85 -6.81 -24.18
N CYS A 94 -28.46 -5.71 -24.64
CA CYS A 94 -29.84 -5.71 -25.13
C CYS A 94 -29.88 -6.32 -26.55
N PRO A 95 -30.85 -7.19 -26.88
CA PRO A 95 -31.00 -7.76 -28.22
C PRO A 95 -31.19 -6.70 -29.32
N ASP A 96 -31.86 -5.59 -29.03
CA ASP A 96 -32.04 -4.49 -29.98
C ASP A 96 -30.70 -3.77 -30.30
N SER A 97 -29.77 -3.76 -29.33
CA SER A 97 -28.43 -3.17 -29.50
C SER A 97 -27.42 -4.14 -30.12
N MET A 98 -27.58 -5.45 -29.88
CA MET A 98 -26.73 -6.52 -30.41
C MET A 98 -27.57 -7.79 -30.63
N PRO A 99 -28.14 -7.95 -31.84
CA PRO A 99 -29.04 -9.07 -32.14
C PRO A 99 -28.42 -10.46 -31.94
N ASN A 100 -27.10 -10.58 -32.16
CA ASN A 100 -26.37 -11.84 -32.08
C ASN A 100 -25.48 -11.92 -30.83
N VAL A 101 -25.95 -11.42 -29.68
CA VAL A 101 -25.16 -11.47 -28.43
C VAL A 101 -24.76 -12.89 -28.04
N ASN A 102 -25.56 -13.90 -28.40
CA ASN A 102 -25.32 -15.30 -28.06
C ASN A 102 -24.11 -15.92 -28.79
N THR A 103 -23.73 -15.39 -29.95
CA THR A 103 -22.57 -15.89 -30.72
C THR A 103 -21.28 -15.17 -30.37
N PHE A 104 -21.37 -14.10 -29.58
CA PHE A 104 -20.23 -13.27 -29.22
C PHE A 104 -19.21 -13.98 -28.30
N PRO A 105 -19.61 -14.81 -27.33
CA PRO A 105 -18.67 -15.65 -26.57
C PRO A 105 -17.84 -16.57 -27.48
N ASP A 106 -18.47 -17.21 -28.45
CA ASP A 106 -17.78 -18.11 -29.40
C ASP A 106 -16.71 -17.34 -30.19
N CYS A 107 -17.04 -16.13 -30.67
CA CYS A 107 -16.05 -15.26 -31.34
C CYS A 107 -14.90 -14.83 -30.42
N LEU A 108 -15.16 -14.66 -29.11
CA LEU A 108 -14.11 -14.31 -28.14
C LEU A 108 -13.17 -15.49 -27.89
N GLU A 109 -13.71 -16.72 -27.85
CA GLU A 109 -12.92 -17.95 -27.73
C GLU A 109 -12.07 -18.17 -28.98
N GLU A 110 -12.65 -18.04 -30.17
CA GLU A 110 -11.93 -18.18 -31.44
C GLU A 110 -10.77 -17.18 -31.58
N GLU A 111 -10.99 -15.90 -31.24
CA GLU A 111 -9.94 -14.88 -31.26
C GLU A 111 -8.88 -15.11 -30.17
N LEU A 112 -9.28 -15.59 -28.99
CA LEU A 112 -8.32 -15.94 -27.94
C LEU A 112 -7.43 -17.11 -28.38
N ASP A 113 -7.99 -18.13 -29.01
CA ASP A 113 -7.24 -19.26 -29.55
C ASP A 113 -6.32 -18.84 -30.70
N ALA A 114 -6.78 -17.96 -31.58
CA ALA A 114 -5.95 -17.37 -32.63
C ALA A 114 -4.76 -16.57 -32.05
N LEU A 115 -5.00 -15.77 -31.00
CA LEU A 115 -3.97 -15.04 -30.27
C LEU A 115 -2.98 -15.98 -29.58
N LEU A 116 -3.46 -17.02 -28.90
CA LEU A 116 -2.61 -18.03 -28.26
C LEU A 116 -1.74 -18.75 -29.29
N THR A 117 -2.30 -19.08 -30.45
CA THR A 117 -1.58 -19.71 -31.58
C THR A 117 -0.52 -18.77 -32.16
N ALA A 118 -0.83 -17.49 -32.36
CA ALA A 118 0.11 -16.49 -32.85
C ALA A 118 1.27 -16.23 -31.84
N VAL A 119 0.97 -16.27 -30.55
CA VAL A 119 1.96 -16.13 -29.48
C VAL A 119 2.81 -17.40 -29.33
N ALA A 120 2.28 -18.58 -29.66
CA ALA A 120 3.02 -19.84 -29.64
C ALA A 120 4.10 -19.95 -30.75
N GLY A 121 3.90 -19.30 -31.91
CA GLY A 121 4.89 -19.21 -32.99
C GLY A 121 5.92 -18.09 -32.84
N SER A 122 5.63 -17.11 -32.00
CA SER A 122 6.57 -16.09 -31.58
C SER A 122 7.51 -16.69 -30.53
N ARG A 123 8.82 -16.44 -30.58
CA ARG A 123 9.68 -16.76 -29.42
C ARG A 123 9.09 -15.99 -28.25
N ALA A 124 8.37 -16.68 -27.37
CA ALA A 124 7.66 -16.05 -26.26
C ALA A 124 8.65 -15.09 -25.61
N ARG A 125 8.33 -13.78 -25.60
CA ARG A 125 8.99 -12.88 -24.65
C ARG A 125 8.74 -13.58 -23.34
N LYS A 126 9.79 -14.20 -22.78
CA LYS A 126 9.73 -15.06 -21.59
C LYS A 126 8.73 -14.39 -20.67
N SER A 127 7.52 -14.95 -20.57
CA SER A 127 6.47 -14.30 -19.80
C SER A 127 7.13 -14.06 -18.47
N GLU A 128 7.28 -12.81 -18.08
CA GLU A 128 7.85 -12.50 -16.78
C GLU A 128 7.00 -13.31 -15.83
N ALA A 129 7.63 -14.33 -15.22
CA ALA A 129 6.90 -15.35 -14.50
C ALA A 129 5.93 -14.58 -13.58
N PRO A 130 4.64 -14.95 -13.52
CA PRO A 130 3.68 -14.23 -12.68
C PRO A 130 4.40 -13.98 -11.39
N ILE A 131 4.62 -12.70 -11.02
CA ILE A 131 5.57 -12.33 -9.96
C ILE A 131 5.28 -13.31 -8.85
N LYS A 132 6.19 -14.30 -8.69
CA LYS A 132 6.07 -15.25 -7.61
C LYS A 132 6.38 -14.35 -6.45
N THR A 133 5.36 -13.79 -5.82
CA THR A 133 5.52 -13.11 -4.54
C THR A 133 6.28 -14.13 -3.69
N PRO A 134 7.56 -13.90 -3.35
CA PRO A 134 8.34 -14.85 -2.58
C PRO A 134 7.73 -15.03 -1.18
N TYR A 135 6.77 -14.18 -0.84
CA TYR A 135 5.99 -14.22 0.37
C TYR A 135 5.08 -15.45 0.42
N GLN A 136 5.67 -16.58 0.81
CA GLN A 136 5.04 -17.46 1.77
C GLN A 136 4.97 -16.67 3.08
N PRO A 137 3.79 -16.47 3.71
CA PRO A 137 3.76 -15.85 5.03
C PRO A 137 4.67 -16.63 5.95
N GLY A 138 5.83 -16.03 6.28
CA GLY A 138 6.75 -16.59 7.24
C GLY A 138 5.95 -16.90 8.50
N SER A 139 6.23 -18.07 9.10
CA SER A 139 5.58 -18.56 10.32
C SER A 139 5.22 -17.39 11.22
N LYS A 140 3.94 -17.23 11.55
CA LYS A 140 3.38 -16.21 12.46
C LYS A 140 4.10 -16.28 13.82
N MET A 141 5.31 -15.76 13.93
CA MET A 141 5.92 -15.54 15.22
C MET A 141 5.22 -14.31 15.77
N PRO A 142 4.44 -14.44 16.86
CA PRO A 142 3.70 -13.30 17.41
C PRO A 142 4.69 -12.20 17.76
N VAL A 143 4.54 -11.05 17.11
CA VAL A 143 5.41 -9.91 17.32
C VAL A 143 4.97 -9.28 18.64
N LYS A 144 5.80 -9.42 19.68
CA LYS A 144 5.52 -8.81 20.98
C LYS A 144 5.49 -7.28 20.86
N PRO A 145 4.56 -6.61 21.56
CA PRO A 145 4.51 -5.16 21.58
C PRO A 145 5.76 -4.58 22.27
N PRO A 146 6.12 -3.32 21.99
CA PRO A 146 7.24 -2.68 22.65
C PRO A 146 7.09 -2.59 24.16
N SER A 147 8.21 -2.41 24.87
CA SER A 147 8.18 -2.18 26.31
C SER A 147 7.34 -0.94 26.66
N LYS A 148 6.42 -1.08 27.63
CA LYS A 148 5.62 0.05 28.15
C LYS A 148 6.48 1.20 28.70
N LYS A 149 7.73 0.93 29.09
CA LYS A 149 8.71 1.97 29.47
C LYS A 149 9.01 2.92 28.32
N PHE A 150 9.15 2.40 27.09
CA PHE A 150 9.36 3.23 25.92
C PHE A 150 8.10 4.01 25.57
N LEU A 151 6.91 3.40 25.69
CA LEU A 151 5.63 4.08 25.49
C LEU A 151 5.47 5.30 26.42
N MET A 152 5.78 5.14 27.71
CA MET A 152 5.75 6.25 28.67
C MET A 152 6.73 7.38 28.30
N LEU A 153 7.86 7.03 27.69
CA LEU A 153 8.89 7.99 27.33
C LEU A 153 8.62 8.70 25.99
N GLU A 154 7.68 8.24 25.16
CA GLU A 154 7.33 8.88 23.87
C GLU A 154 7.03 10.38 24.04
N PHE A 155 6.09 10.72 24.93
CA PHE A 155 5.72 12.11 25.19
C PHE A 155 6.80 12.87 25.96
N ALA A 156 7.47 12.21 26.92
CA ALA A 156 8.52 12.85 27.72
C ALA A 156 9.75 13.24 26.90
N ARG A 157 10.08 12.45 25.87
CA ARG A 157 11.23 12.69 24.96
C ARG A 157 10.91 13.71 23.87
N THR A 158 9.64 13.90 23.53
CA THR A 158 9.21 14.75 22.42
C THR A 158 9.79 16.17 22.47
N PRO A 159 9.78 16.92 23.61
CA PRO A 159 10.37 18.25 23.67
C PRO A 159 11.87 18.26 23.37
N TRP A 160 12.60 17.25 23.84
CA TRP A 160 14.03 17.10 23.60
C TRP A 160 14.33 16.78 22.14
N GLU A 161 13.57 15.88 21.53
CA GLU A 161 13.70 15.54 20.10
C GLU A 161 13.36 16.73 19.20
N VAL A 162 12.39 17.56 19.58
CA VAL A 162 12.12 18.83 18.90
C VAL A 162 13.30 19.79 19.05
N GLY A 163 13.90 19.90 20.24
CA GLY A 163 15.12 20.67 20.46
C GLY A 163 16.28 20.21 19.57
N ILE A 164 16.55 18.91 19.55
CA ILE A 164 17.56 18.28 18.68
C ILE A 164 17.28 18.57 17.20
N HIS A 165 16.02 18.48 16.75
CA HIS A 165 15.64 18.82 15.38
C HIS A 165 16.12 20.22 14.99
N TYR A 166 15.87 21.22 15.85
CA TYR A 166 16.29 22.59 15.58
C TYR A 166 17.82 22.77 15.62
N LEU A 167 18.51 22.11 16.55
CA LEU A 167 19.97 22.14 16.64
C LEU A 167 20.65 21.46 15.45
N ALA A 168 20.06 20.40 14.90
CA ALA A 168 20.62 19.65 13.78
C ALA A 168 20.42 20.32 12.41
N ARG A 169 19.71 21.47 12.33
CA ARG A 169 19.42 22.17 11.07
C ARG A 169 20.65 22.44 10.16
N PRO A 170 21.82 22.85 10.68
CA PRO A 170 23.00 23.10 9.84
C PRO A 170 23.59 21.81 9.24
N ILE A 171 23.38 20.67 9.90
CA ILE A 171 23.77 19.37 9.36
C ILE A 171 22.73 18.96 8.30
N LEU A 172 21.45 19.00 8.66
CA LEU A 172 20.34 18.67 7.78
C LEU A 172 20.30 19.49 6.48
N SER A 173 20.78 20.74 6.49
CA SER A 173 20.85 21.55 5.26
C SER A 173 21.82 21.02 4.21
N ARG A 174 22.78 20.15 4.60
CA ARG A 174 23.74 19.45 3.74
C ARG A 174 23.18 18.18 3.10
N ALA A 175 21.97 17.77 3.45
CA ALA A 175 21.33 16.60 2.83
C ALA A 175 21.16 16.81 1.31
N PRO A 176 21.10 15.72 0.52
CA PRO A 176 20.86 15.78 -0.91
C PRO A 176 19.63 16.63 -1.27
N LYS A 177 19.76 17.42 -2.33
CA LYS A 177 18.69 18.29 -2.83
C LYS A 177 17.77 17.52 -3.77
N GLY A 178 16.50 17.89 -3.73
CA GLY A 178 15.46 17.32 -4.57
C GLY A 178 15.38 17.95 -5.95
N ASP A 179 14.78 17.21 -6.86
CA ASP A 179 14.46 17.61 -8.25
C ASP A 179 13.15 18.42 -8.37
N GLY A 180 12.51 18.79 -7.26
CA GLY A 180 11.26 19.54 -7.24
C GLY A 180 9.97 18.72 -7.27
N HIS A 181 10.05 17.38 -7.32
CA HIS A 181 8.84 16.56 -7.38
C HIS A 181 7.95 16.67 -6.12
N MET A 182 6.69 16.28 -6.27
CA MET A 182 5.67 16.37 -5.21
C MET A 182 5.81 15.24 -4.19
N VAL A 183 5.86 15.60 -2.91
CA VAL A 183 5.90 14.67 -1.77
C VAL A 183 4.65 14.88 -0.91
N MET A 184 3.83 13.84 -0.77
CA MET A 184 2.66 13.85 0.10
C MET A 184 2.96 13.17 1.43
N ALA A 185 2.81 13.93 2.52
CA ALA A 185 2.93 13.42 3.89
C ALA A 185 1.57 12.93 4.42
N ILE A 186 1.54 11.72 4.99
CA ILE A 186 0.35 11.09 5.56
C ILE A 186 0.57 10.87 7.07
N PRO A 187 -0.23 11.51 7.94
CA PRO A 187 -0.05 11.44 9.40
C PRO A 187 -0.47 10.09 9.98
N GLY A 188 0.07 9.75 11.15
CA GLY A 188 -0.32 8.58 11.93
C GLY A 188 -1.66 8.73 12.64
N PHE A 189 -2.08 7.70 13.38
CA PHE A 189 -3.32 7.69 14.14
C PHE A 189 -3.39 8.84 15.17
N MET A 190 -4.56 9.46 15.30
CA MET A 190 -4.84 10.68 16.07
C MET A 190 -4.00 11.91 15.69
N ALA A 191 -3.24 11.86 14.59
CA ALA A 191 -2.43 12.97 14.11
C ALA A 191 -3.06 13.64 12.88
N ASN A 192 -2.50 14.79 12.48
CA ASN A 192 -3.02 15.59 11.38
C ASN A 192 -1.87 16.28 10.61
N ASP A 193 -2.18 17.19 9.70
CA ASP A 193 -1.16 17.88 8.91
C ASP A 193 -0.20 18.75 9.75
N LEU A 194 -0.54 19.12 10.99
CA LEU A 194 0.37 19.88 11.85
C LEU A 194 1.55 19.03 12.32
N THR A 195 1.34 17.74 12.60
CA THR A 195 2.41 16.86 13.10
C THR A 195 3.48 16.60 12.04
N THR A 196 3.08 16.56 10.77
CA THR A 196 3.98 16.38 9.63
C THR A 196 4.53 17.71 9.08
N LYS A 197 4.18 18.85 9.70
CA LYS A 197 4.60 20.19 9.22
C LYS A 197 6.12 20.39 9.29
N ALA A 198 6.77 19.90 10.34
CA ALA A 198 8.23 19.99 10.49
C ALA A 198 8.94 19.28 9.33
N MET A 199 8.56 18.01 9.09
CA MET A 199 9.03 17.21 7.95
C MET A 199 8.83 17.93 6.61
N ARG A 200 7.60 18.38 6.33
CA ARG A 200 7.29 19.08 5.08
C ARG A 200 8.09 20.38 4.92
N SER A 201 8.26 21.15 5.99
CA SER A 201 9.04 22.39 5.96
C SER A 201 10.52 22.14 5.67
N TYR A 202 11.06 21.05 6.22
CA TYR A 202 12.41 20.60 5.92
C TYR A 202 12.53 20.16 4.45
N LEU A 203 11.62 19.33 3.95
CA LEU A 203 11.65 18.86 2.55
C LEU A 203 11.49 20.00 1.54
N ASN A 204 10.66 21.01 1.84
CA ASN A 204 10.58 22.24 1.03
C ASN A 204 11.95 22.94 0.94
N ARG A 205 12.72 22.98 2.03
CA ARG A 205 14.09 23.55 2.05
C ARG A 205 15.11 22.67 1.34
N CYS A 206 14.84 21.38 1.20
CA CYS A 206 15.63 20.48 0.36
C CYS A 206 15.28 20.61 -1.13
N GLY A 207 14.27 21.39 -1.50
CA GLY A 207 13.89 21.65 -2.88
C GLY A 207 12.67 20.86 -3.38
N TYR A 208 12.00 20.08 -2.52
CA TYR A 208 10.78 19.36 -2.91
C TYR A 208 9.52 20.23 -2.81
N GLN A 209 8.50 19.92 -3.60
CA GLN A 209 7.16 20.43 -3.35
C GLN A 209 6.45 19.50 -2.37
N THR A 210 5.86 20.03 -1.31
CA THR A 210 5.22 19.19 -0.29
C THR A 210 3.73 19.45 -0.13
N SER A 211 3.01 18.39 0.20
CA SER A 211 1.60 18.41 0.51
C SER A 211 1.32 17.60 1.77
N GLY A 212 0.42 18.09 2.61
CA GLY A 212 -0.22 17.26 3.63
C GLY A 212 -1.28 16.33 3.03
N TRP A 213 -1.96 15.57 3.88
CA TRP A 213 -3.07 14.72 3.48
C TRP A 213 -4.42 15.49 3.39
N LYS A 214 -4.53 16.66 4.04
CA LYS A 214 -5.72 17.54 4.11
C LYS A 214 -7.05 16.82 4.33
N GLN A 215 -7.10 15.85 5.25
CA GLN A 215 -8.34 15.17 5.67
C GLN A 215 -8.67 15.39 7.15
N GLY A 216 -8.02 16.35 7.80
CA GLY A 216 -8.19 16.61 9.23
C GLY A 216 -7.36 15.66 10.08
N THR A 217 -7.97 15.10 11.12
CA THR A 217 -7.33 14.16 12.06
C THR A 217 -7.54 12.72 11.63
N ASN A 218 -6.48 11.92 11.67
CA ASN A 218 -6.51 10.52 11.25
C ASN A 218 -7.05 9.62 12.35
N TYR A 219 -8.34 9.31 12.29
CA TYR A 219 -8.97 8.40 13.24
C TYR A 219 -8.95 6.93 12.82
N GLY A 220 -8.45 6.60 11.63
CA GLY A 220 -8.57 5.25 11.10
C GLY A 220 -9.20 5.19 9.72
N TYR A 221 -9.27 3.97 9.20
CA TYR A 221 -9.81 3.76 7.87
C TYR A 221 -11.33 3.87 7.88
N SER A 222 -11.86 4.60 6.90
CA SER A 222 -13.26 4.57 6.52
C SER A 222 -13.35 4.66 5.00
N ASP A 223 -14.47 4.23 4.43
CA ASP A 223 -14.67 4.27 2.97
C ASP A 223 -14.55 5.71 2.43
N LYS A 224 -14.95 6.71 3.23
CA LYS A 224 -14.76 8.14 2.92
C LYS A 224 -13.28 8.53 2.89
N VAL A 225 -12.52 8.18 3.93
CA VAL A 225 -11.07 8.47 4.01
C VAL A 225 -10.32 7.83 2.84
N GLY A 226 -10.66 6.59 2.50
CA GLY A 226 -10.10 5.90 1.33
C GLY A 226 -10.36 6.65 0.02
N ALA A 227 -11.63 7.01 -0.24
CA ALA A 227 -12.02 7.77 -1.43
C ALA A 227 -11.35 9.16 -1.49
N ASP A 228 -11.26 9.86 -0.36
CA ASP A 228 -10.63 11.17 -0.26
C ASP A 228 -9.10 11.09 -0.50
N LEU A 229 -8.45 10.01 -0.03
CA LEU A 229 -7.02 9.75 -0.26
C LEU A 229 -6.75 9.48 -1.74
N GLU A 230 -7.54 8.59 -2.36
CA GLU A 230 -7.45 8.31 -3.79
C GLU A 230 -7.63 9.59 -4.61
N GLY A 231 -8.71 10.33 -4.36
CA GLY A 231 -8.98 11.58 -5.06
C GLY A 231 -7.85 12.60 -4.90
N ARG A 232 -7.19 12.61 -3.73
CA ARG A 232 -6.03 13.46 -3.48
C ARG A 232 -4.80 13.06 -4.27
N VAL A 233 -4.43 11.77 -4.26
CA VAL A 233 -3.31 11.25 -5.05
C VAL A 233 -3.53 11.55 -6.53
N CYS A 234 -4.73 11.27 -7.06
CA CYS A 234 -5.09 11.58 -8.44
C CYS A 234 -4.94 13.08 -8.78
N ARG A 235 -5.36 13.99 -7.89
CA ARG A 235 -5.21 15.44 -8.11
C ARG A 235 -3.75 15.89 -8.10
N LEU A 236 -2.95 15.37 -7.17
CA LEU A 236 -1.52 15.69 -7.11
C LEU A 236 -0.80 15.13 -8.33
N PHE A 237 -1.09 13.90 -8.71
CA PHE A 237 -0.53 13.25 -9.88
C PHE A 237 -0.81 14.02 -11.18
N LYS A 238 -2.07 14.41 -11.41
CA LYS A 238 -2.46 15.21 -12.58
C LYS A 238 -1.72 16.54 -12.70
N LYS A 239 -1.35 17.15 -11.57
CA LYS A 239 -0.70 18.47 -11.54
C LYS A 239 0.83 18.38 -11.58
N HIS A 240 1.41 17.34 -11.00
CA HIS A 240 2.85 17.27 -10.72
C HIS A 240 3.56 16.06 -11.34
N GLY A 241 2.83 15.16 -12.02
CA GLY A 241 3.37 13.85 -12.41
C GLY A 241 3.46 12.90 -11.20
N LYS A 242 4.30 11.87 -11.27
CA LYS A 242 4.46 10.90 -10.16
C LYS A 242 4.84 11.60 -8.86
N ILE A 243 4.24 11.14 -7.76
CA ILE A 243 4.45 11.71 -6.43
C ILE A 243 5.11 10.71 -5.50
N SER A 244 5.87 11.18 -4.50
CA SER A 244 6.38 10.34 -3.43
C SER A 244 5.49 10.43 -2.20
N LEU A 245 5.33 9.33 -1.49
CA LEU A 245 4.48 9.24 -0.30
C LEU A 245 5.36 9.03 0.94
N VAL A 246 5.17 9.85 1.97
CA VAL A 246 5.83 9.69 3.27
C VAL A 246 4.78 9.51 4.35
N GLY A 247 4.65 8.30 4.89
CA GLY A 247 3.63 7.96 5.88
C GLY A 247 4.24 7.63 7.23
N GLN A 248 3.65 8.15 8.31
CA GLN A 248 4.03 7.76 9.68
C GLN A 248 3.00 6.83 10.27
N SER A 249 3.43 5.76 10.94
CA SER A 249 2.54 4.82 11.62
C SER A 249 1.43 4.31 10.68
N LEU A 250 0.17 4.46 11.06
CA LEU A 250 -0.98 4.17 10.20
C LEU A 250 -0.94 4.87 8.83
N GLY A 251 -0.38 6.08 8.75
CA GLY A 251 -0.22 6.79 7.48
C GLY A 251 0.72 6.07 6.51
N GLY A 252 1.69 5.29 7.01
CA GLY A 252 2.55 4.45 6.17
C GLY A 252 1.81 3.24 5.59
N VAL A 253 0.88 2.66 6.36
CA VAL A 253 -0.03 1.62 5.86
C VAL A 253 -0.84 2.14 4.67
N TYR A 254 -1.40 3.35 4.79
CA TYR A 254 -2.10 4.00 3.67
C TYR A 254 -1.18 4.31 2.49
N ALA A 255 0.04 4.78 2.73
CA ALA A 255 1.01 5.06 1.67
C ALA A 255 1.32 3.80 0.85
N CYS A 256 1.61 2.68 1.53
CA CYS A 256 1.86 1.40 0.90
C CYS A 256 0.64 0.92 0.10
N GLU A 257 -0.58 1.05 0.62
CA GLU A 257 -1.79 0.63 -0.11
C GLU A 257 -2.09 1.50 -1.33
N LEU A 258 -1.92 2.82 -1.23
CA LEU A 258 -2.04 3.72 -2.37
C LEU A 258 -1.02 3.40 -3.46
N ALA A 259 0.23 3.13 -3.09
CA ALA A 259 1.29 2.77 -4.03
C ALA A 259 1.01 1.42 -4.73
N ARG A 260 0.39 0.47 -4.05
CA ARG A 260 0.01 -0.82 -4.64
C ARG A 260 -1.18 -0.71 -5.58
N MET A 261 -2.17 0.13 -5.25
CA MET A 261 -3.32 0.36 -6.12
C MET A 261 -2.98 1.23 -7.33
N TYR A 262 -2.06 2.18 -7.16
CA TYR A 262 -1.70 3.20 -8.14
C TYR A 262 -0.18 3.34 -8.35
N PRO A 263 0.54 2.24 -8.71
CA PRO A 263 2.00 2.28 -8.84
C PRO A 263 2.48 3.23 -9.95
N HIS A 264 1.66 3.43 -10.98
CA HIS A 264 1.95 4.39 -12.05
C HIS A 264 1.83 5.87 -11.61
N MET A 265 1.26 6.15 -10.44
CA MET A 265 1.16 7.50 -9.87
C MET A 265 2.17 7.78 -8.76
N VAL A 266 2.80 6.73 -8.22
CA VAL A 266 3.70 6.84 -7.06
C VAL A 266 5.13 6.53 -7.48
N ARG A 267 6.04 7.46 -7.17
CA ARG A 267 7.49 7.33 -7.43
C ARG A 267 8.19 6.55 -6.33
N PHE A 268 7.88 6.86 -5.07
CA PHE A 268 8.60 6.33 -3.91
C PHE A 268 7.67 6.27 -2.70
N VAL A 269 7.87 5.27 -1.83
CA VAL A 269 7.22 5.20 -0.52
C VAL A 269 8.26 5.21 0.60
N ILE A 270 8.06 6.07 1.60
CA ILE A 270 8.87 6.06 2.81
C ILE A 270 7.94 5.96 4.02
N THR A 271 8.16 4.96 4.85
CA THR A 271 7.34 4.73 6.05
C THR A 271 8.13 4.95 7.32
N LEU A 272 7.52 5.59 8.32
CA LEU A 272 8.15 5.90 9.61
C LEU A 272 7.42 5.13 10.71
N GLY A 273 8.09 4.16 11.35
CA GLY A 273 7.51 3.35 12.43
C GLY A 273 6.18 2.70 12.03
N SER A 274 6.02 2.38 10.75
CA SER A 274 4.77 1.85 10.21
C SER A 274 4.83 0.34 10.22
N PRO A 275 3.80 -0.34 10.71
CA PRO A 275 3.82 -1.79 10.75
C PRO A 275 3.44 -2.40 9.40
N TYR A 276 4.17 -3.43 8.98
CA TYR A 276 3.93 -4.28 7.82
C TYR A 276 3.31 -5.63 8.23
N ALA A 277 3.52 -6.10 9.46
CA ALA A 277 3.03 -7.39 9.96
C ALA A 277 2.44 -7.34 11.39
N ASP A 278 1.51 -8.26 11.71
CA ASP A 278 0.96 -8.55 13.05
C ASP A 278 0.59 -7.32 13.90
N ILE A 279 -0.19 -6.40 13.31
CA ILE A 279 -0.48 -5.08 13.89
C ILE A 279 -1.30 -5.15 15.18
N GLU A 280 -2.15 -6.17 15.31
CA GLU A 280 -2.94 -6.39 16.53
C GLU A 280 -2.06 -6.62 17.76
N ASN A 281 -0.97 -7.37 17.61
CA ASN A 281 -0.05 -7.69 18.71
C ASN A 281 1.18 -6.78 18.76
N ALA A 282 1.54 -6.15 17.64
CA ALA A 282 2.74 -5.33 17.54
C ALA A 282 2.59 -3.90 18.08
N SER A 283 1.38 -3.44 18.44
CA SER A 283 1.14 -2.04 18.86
C SER A 283 0.59 -1.88 20.28
N ASN A 284 1.19 -0.99 21.05
CA ASN A 284 0.73 -0.63 22.40
C ASN A 284 -0.53 0.24 22.42
N VAL A 285 -0.92 0.86 21.30
CA VAL A 285 -2.08 1.75 21.21
C VAL A 285 -3.28 1.11 20.51
N MET A 286 -3.23 -0.19 20.26
CA MET A 286 -4.31 -0.92 19.59
C MET A 286 -5.64 -0.83 20.34
N TRP A 287 -5.62 -0.86 21.68
CA TRP A 287 -6.82 -0.70 22.50
C TRP A 287 -7.53 0.65 22.25
N LEU A 288 -6.75 1.72 22.06
CA LEU A 288 -7.28 3.07 21.83
C LEU A 288 -7.83 3.18 20.41
N TYR A 289 -7.14 2.55 19.46
CA TYR A 289 -7.63 2.40 18.10
C TYR A 289 -9.00 1.70 18.07
N LYS A 290 -9.13 0.54 18.72
CA LYS A 290 -10.38 -0.23 18.81
C LYS A 290 -11.50 0.59 19.47
N ARG A 291 -11.18 1.33 20.53
CA ARG A 291 -12.15 2.22 21.21
C ARG A 291 -12.71 3.33 20.31
N ILE A 292 -11.88 3.90 19.44
CA ILE A 292 -12.30 5.01 18.55
C ILE A 292 -13.07 4.49 17.34
N ASN A 293 -12.70 3.32 16.80
CA ASN A 293 -13.26 2.78 15.55
C ASN A 293 -14.37 1.73 15.75
N GLY A 294 -14.62 1.28 16.98
CA GLY A 294 -15.59 0.23 17.30
C GLY A 294 -15.04 -1.19 17.18
N GLU A 295 -15.81 -2.18 17.62
CA GLU A 295 -15.39 -3.60 17.63
C GLU A 295 -15.52 -4.30 16.26
N ASP A 296 -16.41 -3.84 15.38
CA ASP A 296 -16.58 -4.33 13.98
C ASP A 296 -15.42 -3.95 13.04
N TYR A 297 -14.35 -3.39 13.60
CA TYR A 297 -13.17 -2.93 12.88
C TYR A 297 -12.30 -4.08 12.31
N SER A 298 -12.32 -5.26 12.95
CA SER A 298 -11.39 -6.37 12.65
C SER A 298 -11.41 -6.77 11.17
N GLU A 299 -12.58 -6.94 10.55
CA GLU A 299 -12.65 -7.51 9.20
C GLU A 299 -12.14 -6.56 8.10
N LYS A 300 -12.52 -5.27 8.12
CA LYS A 300 -12.09 -4.30 7.08
C LYS A 300 -10.62 -3.95 7.18
N PHE A 301 -10.08 -3.88 8.40
CA PHE A 301 -8.69 -3.57 8.63
C PHE A 301 -7.80 -4.79 8.36
N ASP A 302 -8.17 -5.99 8.82
CA ASP A 302 -7.41 -7.21 8.59
C ASP A 302 -7.11 -7.46 7.11
N HIS A 303 -8.05 -7.15 6.22
CA HIS A 303 -7.83 -7.26 4.78
C HIS A 303 -6.79 -6.30 4.20
N GLN A 304 -6.68 -5.08 4.74
CA GLN A 304 -5.63 -4.13 4.33
C GLN A 304 -4.29 -4.49 4.98
N LEU A 305 -4.30 -4.97 6.23
CA LEU A 305 -3.08 -5.33 6.96
C LEU A 305 -2.38 -6.57 6.42
N GLN A 306 -3.14 -7.61 6.06
CA GLN A 306 -2.57 -8.80 5.43
C GLN A 306 -1.87 -8.46 4.11
N ARG A 307 -2.34 -7.41 3.42
CA ARG A 307 -1.74 -6.94 2.16
C ARG A 307 -0.53 -6.04 2.38
N CYS A 308 -0.46 -5.34 3.51
CA CYS A 308 0.73 -4.59 3.89
C CYS A 308 1.93 -5.48 4.25
N GLN A 309 1.73 -6.77 4.51
CA GLN A 309 2.82 -7.75 4.62
C GLN A 309 3.54 -7.95 3.29
N ILE A 310 2.97 -7.52 2.17
CA ILE A 310 3.62 -7.60 0.87
C ILE A 310 4.04 -6.18 0.50
N PRO A 311 5.34 -5.89 0.30
CA PRO A 311 5.78 -4.57 -0.12
C PRO A 311 5.08 -4.13 -1.42
N PRO A 312 4.80 -2.82 -1.60
CA PRO A 312 4.22 -2.34 -2.85
C PRO A 312 5.21 -2.50 -4.02
N PRO A 313 4.74 -2.55 -5.27
CA PRO A 313 5.60 -2.72 -6.46
C PRO A 313 6.28 -1.40 -6.87
N VAL A 314 6.77 -0.64 -5.89
CA VAL A 314 7.54 0.59 -6.07
C VAL A 314 8.64 0.66 -4.99
N PRO A 315 9.73 1.40 -5.23
CA PRO A 315 10.76 1.63 -4.23
C PRO A 315 10.20 2.03 -2.86
N THR A 316 10.57 1.28 -1.82
CA THR A 316 10.04 1.48 -0.46
C THR A 316 11.14 1.44 0.61
N THR A 317 11.27 2.52 1.37
CA THR A 317 12.18 2.58 2.52
C THR A 317 11.38 2.61 3.82
N SER A 318 11.58 1.62 4.69
CA SER A 318 11.02 1.61 6.04
C SER A 318 12.03 2.13 7.06
N VAL A 319 11.73 3.27 7.66
CA VAL A 319 12.51 3.82 8.78
C VAL A 319 11.89 3.37 10.09
N TYR A 320 12.68 2.69 10.93
CA TYR A 320 12.22 2.17 12.22
C TYR A 320 13.20 2.51 13.35
N SER A 321 12.76 2.35 14.59
CA SER A 321 13.60 2.49 15.79
C SER A 321 13.35 1.35 16.76
N LYS A 322 14.43 0.79 17.32
CA LYS A 322 14.30 -0.22 18.39
C LYS A 322 13.77 0.35 19.70
N THR A 323 13.81 1.68 19.86
CA THR A 323 13.27 2.40 21.03
C THR A 323 11.88 2.98 20.78
N ASP A 324 11.24 2.61 19.67
CA ASP A 324 9.82 2.89 19.41
C ASP A 324 8.96 2.25 20.50
N GLY A 325 8.18 3.08 21.20
CA GLY A 325 7.29 2.65 22.28
C GLY A 325 5.88 2.28 21.82
N VAL A 326 5.52 2.57 20.56
CA VAL A 326 4.16 2.43 20.03
C VAL A 326 4.03 1.21 19.13
N VAL A 327 4.97 1.00 18.23
CA VAL A 327 4.99 -0.08 17.22
C VAL A 327 6.27 -0.88 17.35
N SER A 328 6.16 -2.21 17.37
CA SER A 328 7.31 -3.10 17.45
C SER A 328 8.18 -2.97 16.20
N TRP A 329 9.46 -2.68 16.37
CA TRP A 329 10.38 -2.52 15.24
C TRP A 329 10.41 -3.72 14.29
N ARG A 330 10.18 -4.94 14.81
CA ARG A 330 10.10 -6.18 14.01
C ARG A 330 8.92 -6.18 13.05
N SER A 331 7.83 -5.50 13.41
CA SER A 331 6.69 -5.31 12.51
C SER A 331 6.96 -4.25 11.45
N SER A 332 7.88 -3.32 11.68
CA SER A 332 8.28 -2.29 10.72
C SER A 332 9.41 -2.72 9.78
N ASP A 333 10.02 -3.87 10.03
CA ASP A 333 11.10 -4.38 9.19
C ASP A 333 10.56 -4.94 7.87
N ILE A 334 10.85 -4.27 6.75
CA ILE A 334 10.41 -4.69 5.42
C ILE A 334 11.44 -5.59 4.71
N ASP A 335 12.71 -5.60 5.11
CA ASP A 335 13.78 -6.40 4.48
C ASP A 335 13.47 -7.90 4.41
N GLN A 336 12.72 -8.41 5.39
CA GLN A 336 12.22 -9.79 5.42
C GLN A 336 11.32 -10.17 4.22
N HIS A 337 10.93 -9.21 3.37
CA HIS A 337 10.01 -9.42 2.25
C HIS A 337 10.68 -9.42 0.84
N GLY A 338 12.00 -9.22 0.76
CA GLY A 338 12.87 -9.72 -0.34
C GLY A 338 12.56 -9.32 -1.79
N ASN A 339 11.96 -8.16 -2.07
CA ASN A 339 11.57 -7.77 -3.45
C ASN A 339 12.63 -6.96 -4.24
N GLY A 340 13.84 -6.76 -3.71
CA GLY A 340 14.94 -6.09 -4.41
C GLY A 340 14.81 -4.56 -4.59
N GLN A 341 13.70 -3.94 -4.15
CA GLN A 341 13.50 -2.48 -4.15
C GLN A 341 12.91 -2.01 -2.81
N CYS A 342 13.17 -2.75 -1.75
CA CYS A 342 12.75 -2.42 -0.40
C CYS A 342 13.91 -2.52 0.55
N GLU A 343 13.93 -1.61 1.52
CA GLU A 343 14.95 -1.56 2.55
C GLU A 343 14.38 -1.13 3.89
N SER A 344 15.00 -1.57 4.99
CA SER A 344 14.74 -1.07 6.33
C SER A 344 15.97 -0.33 6.89
N VAL A 345 15.76 0.90 7.33
CA VAL A 345 16.80 1.73 7.96
C VAL A 345 16.50 1.94 9.44
N GLU A 346 17.39 1.45 10.29
CA GLU A 346 17.33 1.68 11.74
C GLU A 346 17.83 3.08 12.08
N ILE A 347 17.06 3.79 12.89
CA ILE A 347 17.47 5.04 13.53
C ILE A 347 17.28 4.99 15.04
N LEU A 348 17.91 5.93 15.74
CA LEU A 348 17.64 6.19 17.14
C LEU A 348 16.56 7.28 17.27
N GLY A 349 15.46 6.96 17.94
CA GLY A 349 14.38 7.91 18.18
C GLY A 349 13.13 7.29 18.79
N SER A 350 12.20 8.13 19.24
CA SER A 350 10.84 7.76 19.64
C SER A 350 9.91 7.64 18.41
N HIS A 351 8.79 6.95 18.55
CA HIS A 351 7.77 6.85 17.50
C HIS A 351 7.22 8.20 17.08
N ILE A 352 6.89 9.07 18.04
CA ILE A 352 6.37 10.42 17.78
C ILE A 352 7.46 11.26 17.10
N GLY A 353 8.68 11.13 17.62
CA GLY A 353 9.89 11.82 17.20
C GLY A 353 10.30 11.56 15.76
N MET A 354 10.02 10.37 15.20
CA MET A 354 10.50 9.98 13.87
C MET A 354 10.20 11.01 12.78
N SER A 355 9.04 11.66 12.82
CA SER A 355 8.65 12.65 11.79
C SER A 355 9.50 13.94 11.80
N PHE A 356 10.23 14.24 12.87
CA PHE A 356 11.13 15.38 12.97
C PHE A 356 12.54 15.01 13.42
N ASN A 357 12.81 13.71 13.60
CA ASN A 357 14.12 13.20 13.96
C ASN A 357 15.14 13.49 12.85
N PRO A 358 16.30 14.10 13.14
CA PRO A 358 17.29 14.41 12.12
C PRO A 358 17.75 13.19 11.32
N HIS A 359 17.89 12.03 11.96
CA HIS A 359 18.29 10.81 11.27
C HIS A 359 17.21 10.33 10.30
N SER A 360 15.94 10.42 10.67
CA SER A 360 14.83 10.12 9.76
C SER A 360 14.79 11.11 8.59
N LEU A 361 14.87 12.41 8.88
CA LEU A 361 14.81 13.47 7.87
C LEU A 361 15.96 13.38 6.85
N TRP A 362 17.16 13.02 7.30
CA TRP A 362 18.29 12.78 6.41
C TRP A 362 18.03 11.60 5.47
N VAL A 363 17.57 10.45 6.01
CA VAL A 363 17.20 9.29 5.20
C VAL A 363 16.13 9.68 4.18
N ILE A 364 15.05 10.35 4.62
CA ILE A 364 13.97 10.79 3.72
C ILE A 364 14.53 11.63 2.57
N ALA A 365 15.33 12.66 2.86
CA ALA A 365 15.90 13.52 1.82
C ALA A 365 16.84 12.77 0.87
N ASN A 366 17.66 11.86 1.41
CA ASN A 366 18.60 11.05 0.65
C ASN A 366 17.87 10.08 -0.31
N ARG A 367 16.85 9.38 0.17
CA ARG A 367 16.05 8.45 -0.65
C ARG A 367 15.27 9.17 -1.74
N LEU A 368 14.62 10.28 -1.39
CA LEU A 368 13.85 11.09 -2.35
C LEU A 368 14.73 11.73 -3.45
N ALA A 369 16.04 11.84 -3.24
CA ALA A 369 16.95 12.41 -4.22
C ALA A 369 17.33 11.43 -5.35
N GLN A 370 17.01 10.13 -5.20
CA GLN A 370 17.27 9.13 -6.24
C GLN A 370 16.37 9.35 -7.45
N ALA A 371 16.90 9.07 -8.65
CA ALA A 371 16.11 9.04 -9.87
C ALA A 371 15.11 7.87 -9.82
N GLU A 372 14.00 8.00 -10.55
CA GLU A 372 12.86 7.06 -10.48
C GLU A 372 13.23 5.60 -10.81
N ASP A 373 14.18 5.40 -11.72
CA ASP A 373 14.62 4.09 -12.20
C ASP A 373 16.03 3.70 -11.71
N ASP A 374 16.60 4.45 -10.78
CA ASP A 374 17.94 4.22 -10.22
C ASP A 374 17.87 4.08 -8.70
N TRP A 375 16.98 3.20 -8.25
CA TRP A 375 16.88 2.89 -6.83
C TRP A 375 18.13 2.17 -6.35
N GLN A 376 18.70 2.66 -5.25
CA GLN A 376 19.83 2.05 -4.58
C GLN A 376 19.57 1.96 -3.07
N PRO A 377 20.01 0.90 -2.37
CA PRO A 377 19.88 0.81 -0.92
C PRO A 377 20.68 1.90 -0.19
N PHE A 378 20.36 2.12 1.08
CA PHE A 378 20.90 3.19 1.91
C PHE A 378 22.23 2.72 2.48
N GLU A 379 23.30 3.18 1.86
CA GLU A 379 24.66 2.89 2.30
C GLU A 379 25.25 4.13 2.99
N PRO A 380 25.45 4.10 4.32
CA PRO A 380 25.99 5.23 5.06
C PRO A 380 27.41 5.58 4.58
N ALA A 381 27.61 6.82 4.13
CA ALA A 381 28.90 7.33 3.69
C ALA A 381 29.46 8.41 4.63
N GLY A 382 30.80 8.43 4.78
CA GLY A 382 31.49 9.43 5.61
C GLY A 382 30.94 9.51 7.04
N HIS A 383 30.42 10.68 7.42
CA HIS A 383 29.90 10.95 8.76
C HIS A 383 28.60 10.19 9.09
N GLU A 384 27.86 9.72 8.09
CA GLU A 384 26.63 8.94 8.29
C GLU A 384 26.91 7.62 9.03
N LYS A 385 28.10 7.05 8.84
CA LYS A 385 28.54 5.78 9.48
C LYS A 385 28.54 5.82 11.00
N TYR A 386 28.60 7.00 11.61
CA TYR A 386 28.51 7.16 13.07
C TYR A 386 27.08 7.05 13.61
N PHE A 387 26.09 7.25 12.75
CA PHE A 387 24.68 7.38 13.15
C PHE A 387 23.82 6.22 12.64
N TYR A 388 24.18 5.64 11.50
CA TYR A 388 23.47 4.53 10.88
C TYR A 388 24.33 3.28 10.90
N ARG A 389 23.74 2.15 11.28
CA ARG A 389 24.41 0.85 11.25
C ARG A 389 24.25 0.24 9.85
N SER A 390 25.35 -0.15 9.21
CA SER A 390 25.31 -0.94 7.98
C SER A 390 24.75 -2.34 8.28
N ARG A 391 23.69 -2.74 7.56
CA ARG A 391 23.02 -4.03 7.77
C ARG A 391 23.77 -5.21 7.12
N ALA A 392 24.71 -4.95 6.20
CA ALA A 392 25.58 -5.95 5.60
C ALA A 392 26.43 -6.71 6.65
N GLY A 393 26.70 -6.10 7.81
CA GLY A 393 27.40 -6.74 8.94
C GLY A 393 26.51 -7.53 9.91
N VAL A 394 25.18 -7.33 9.88
CA VAL A 394 24.27 -7.90 10.89
C VAL A 394 23.89 -9.36 10.57
N GLN A 395 23.68 -9.69 9.30
CA GLN A 395 23.38 -11.07 8.88
C GLN A 395 24.51 -12.06 9.21
N ASN A 396 25.78 -11.63 9.17
CA ASN A 396 26.90 -12.49 9.56
C ASN A 396 26.97 -12.74 11.08
N SER A 397 26.53 -11.78 11.91
CA SER A 397 26.55 -11.93 13.38
C SER A 397 25.42 -12.81 13.92
N GLU A 398 24.25 -12.81 13.26
CA GLU A 398 23.11 -13.64 13.67
C GLU A 398 23.25 -15.11 13.22
N ASN A 399 23.95 -15.37 12.11
CA ASN A 399 24.27 -16.74 11.66
C ASN A 399 25.40 -17.40 12.44
N GLN A 400 26.37 -16.65 12.97
CA GLN A 400 27.45 -17.23 13.80
C GLN A 400 27.00 -17.60 15.21
N GLY A 401 25.87 -17.07 15.69
CA GLY A 401 25.32 -17.38 17.03
C GLY A 401 24.57 -18.70 17.16
N LYS A 402 24.40 -19.48 16.07
CA LYS A 402 23.56 -20.70 16.06
C LYS A 402 24.28 -22.01 15.71
N HIS A 403 25.60 -22.04 15.60
CA HIS A 403 26.37 -23.28 15.33
C HIS A 403 27.44 -23.63 16.39
N GLY A 404 27.39 -23.02 17.57
CA GLY A 404 28.35 -23.28 18.65
C GLY A 404 27.73 -23.95 19.88
N ARG A 405 27.32 -25.22 19.76
CA ARG A 405 27.29 -26.23 20.84
C ARG A 405 26.52 -27.47 20.38
N TYR A 406 27.23 -28.52 20.01
CA TYR A 406 26.98 -29.94 20.32
C TYR A 406 28.03 -30.79 19.56
N GLU A 407 29.22 -30.90 20.13
CA GLU A 407 30.05 -32.10 19.96
C GLU A 407 30.24 -32.65 21.37
N MET A 408 29.47 -33.69 21.69
CA MET A 408 29.76 -34.56 22.81
C MET A 408 30.67 -35.67 22.28
N SER A 409 31.89 -35.69 22.81
CA SER A 409 32.84 -36.79 22.74
C SER A 409 32.19 -38.07 23.27
N ASN A 410 32.04 -39.06 22.41
CA ASN A 410 32.07 -40.47 22.81
C ASN A 410 33.39 -41.00 22.28
N ASP A 411 34.32 -41.29 23.20
CA ASP A 411 35.36 -42.31 23.10
C ASP A 411 36.07 -42.31 24.47
N ASP A 412 35.61 -43.22 25.33
CA ASP A 412 36.41 -44.17 26.14
C ASP A 412 35.52 -44.90 27.17
#